data_AF-R7V0N3-F1
#
_entry.id   AF-R7V0N3-F1
#
_cell.length_a   1.000
_cell.length_b   1.000
_cell.length_c   1.000
_cell.angle_alpha   90.00
_cell.angle_beta   90.00
_cell.angle_gamma   90.00
#
_symmetry.space_group_name_H-M   'P 1'
#
loop_
_entity.id
_entity.type
_entity.pdbx_description
1 polymer ?
#
loop_
_entity_poly.entity_id
_entity_poly.type
_entity_poly.pdbx_seq_one_letter_code
_entity_poly.pdbx_strand_id
1 'polypeptide(L)'
;MEDENGGWIEFDISKGDIPDGYAAYPGISVGGGGLQSGTFNGDECSLACVNALTCVAFDFAYGDDGNGNVVGQCYFHELGTKCGTIADNPISYHMAELPVCTTD
;
A
#
# COMPACT_ATOMS: atom_id res chain seq x y z
N MET A 1 -5.66 -20.97 8.28
CA MET A 1 -4.77 -21.82 9.11
C MET A 1 -5.05 -21.38 10.52
N GLU A 2 -5.63 -22.21 11.37
CA GLU A 2 -6.06 -21.84 12.73
C GLU A 2 -4.83 -21.67 13.64
N ASP A 3 -4.89 -20.74 14.60
CA ASP A 3 -3.92 -20.67 15.68
C ASP A 3 -4.27 -21.68 16.80
N GLU A 4 -3.28 -21.94 17.65
CA GLU A 4 -3.32 -22.97 18.69
C GLU A 4 -4.18 -22.60 19.93
N ASN A 5 -4.91 -21.49 19.91
CA ASN A 5 -5.73 -21.03 21.04
C ASN A 5 -7.23 -20.92 20.74
N GLY A 6 -7.69 -21.39 19.58
CA GLY A 6 -9.11 -21.36 19.22
C GLY A 6 -9.68 -19.95 19.08
N GLY A 7 -8.81 -18.96 18.83
CA GLY A 7 -9.19 -17.61 18.44
C GLY A 7 -9.38 -17.57 16.92
N TRP A 8 -10.47 -16.94 16.47
CA TRP A 8 -10.58 -16.60 15.06
C TRP A 8 -9.49 -15.60 14.73
N ILE A 9 -8.56 -15.97 13.86
CA ILE A 9 -7.67 -14.98 13.23
C ILE A 9 -8.59 -14.17 12.33
N GLU A 10 -9.08 -13.03 12.81
CA GLU A 10 -9.78 -12.05 11.99
C GLU A 10 -8.75 -11.43 11.02
N PHE A 11 -8.41 -12.16 9.97
CA PHE A 11 -8.13 -11.53 8.68
C PHE A 11 -9.48 -11.23 8.05
N ASP A 12 -10.21 -10.28 8.63
CA ASP A 12 -11.42 -9.73 8.03
C ASP A 12 -11.01 -8.80 6.87
N ILE A 13 -10.52 -9.41 5.78
CA ILE A 13 -10.43 -8.76 4.47
C ILE A 13 -11.83 -8.82 3.85
N SER A 14 -12.83 -8.27 4.55
CA SER A 14 -14.23 -8.36 4.15
C SER A 14 -14.92 -7.01 3.99
N LYS A 15 -14.17 -5.91 3.78
CA LYS A 15 -14.74 -4.66 3.23
C LYS A 15 -13.74 -3.61 2.70
N GLY A 16 -12.64 -3.95 2.04
CA GLY A 16 -11.68 -2.91 1.59
C GLY A 16 -11.11 -2.16 2.80
N ASP A 17 -10.83 -2.94 3.84
CA ASP A 17 -10.44 -2.46 5.15
C ASP A 17 -8.93 -2.24 5.19
N ILE A 18 -8.55 -1.04 5.58
CA ILE A 18 -7.17 -0.65 5.87
C ILE A 18 -6.63 -1.61 6.95
N PRO A 19 -5.48 -2.29 6.75
CA PRO A 19 -4.94 -3.21 7.76
C PRO A 19 -4.77 -2.51 9.11
N ASP A 20 -5.00 -3.23 10.20
CA ASP A 20 -4.81 -2.69 11.54
C ASP A 20 -3.41 -2.09 11.68
N GLY A 21 -3.35 -0.85 12.18
CA GLY A 21 -2.11 -0.10 12.27
C GLY A 21 -1.68 0.61 10.98
N TYR A 22 -2.53 0.69 9.96
CA TYR A 22 -2.30 1.50 8.76
C TYR A 22 -3.23 2.72 8.70
N ALA A 23 -2.84 3.73 7.92
CA ALA A 23 -3.67 4.85 7.51
C ALA A 23 -3.68 4.96 5.98
N ALA A 24 -4.83 5.29 5.39
CA ALA A 24 -4.96 5.53 3.96
C ALA A 24 -5.19 7.02 3.65
N TYR A 25 -4.55 7.48 2.58
CA TYR A 25 -4.57 8.85 2.10
C TYR A 25 -4.95 8.85 0.62
N PRO A 26 -6.23 9.02 0.29
CA PRO A 26 -6.67 9.08 -1.09
C PRO A 26 -6.23 10.39 -1.75
N GLY A 27 -5.96 10.32 -3.05
CA GLY A 27 -5.65 11.50 -3.87
C GLY A 27 -4.21 11.99 -3.75
N ILE A 28 -3.34 11.24 -3.06
CA ILE A 28 -1.91 11.55 -2.96
C ILE A 28 -1.07 10.32 -3.29
N SER A 29 0.17 10.59 -3.69
CA SER A 29 1.26 9.60 -3.77
C SER A 29 2.51 10.16 -3.10
N VAL A 30 3.39 9.30 -2.65
CA VAL A 30 4.65 9.67 -2.00
C VAL A 30 5.84 9.35 -2.90
N GLY A 31 6.79 10.26 -3.01
CA GLY A 31 8.01 10.04 -3.77
C GLY A 31 8.95 9.06 -3.08
N GLY A 32 9.65 8.24 -3.87
CA GLY A 32 10.69 7.31 -3.38
C GLY A 32 10.24 5.86 -3.27
N GLY A 33 8.99 5.54 -3.63
CA GLY A 33 8.50 4.16 -3.70
C GLY A 33 9.13 3.37 -4.84
N GLY A 34 9.44 2.11 -4.59
CA GLY A 34 9.91 1.16 -5.59
C GLY A 34 8.75 0.46 -6.30
N LEU A 35 8.64 0.65 -7.62
CA LEU A 35 7.63 -0.02 -8.44
C LEU A 35 7.78 -1.54 -8.37
N GLN A 36 6.69 -2.22 -8.04
CA GLN A 36 6.62 -3.68 -8.02
C GLN A 36 6.27 -4.22 -9.40
N SER A 37 6.92 -5.32 -9.78
CA SER A 37 6.63 -6.02 -11.02
C SER A 37 5.27 -6.73 -10.91
N GLY A 38 4.36 -6.42 -11.82
CA GLY A 38 3.05 -7.08 -11.91
C GLY A 38 1.94 -6.10 -12.21
N THR A 39 0.73 -6.65 -12.32
CA THR A 39 -0.51 -5.87 -12.33
C THR A 39 -1.25 -6.20 -11.06
N PHE A 40 -1.61 -5.15 -10.32
CA PHE A 40 -2.27 -5.28 -9.03
C PHE A 40 -3.65 -4.64 -9.10
N ASN A 41 -4.59 -5.15 -8.31
CA ASN A 41 -5.63 -4.32 -7.73
C ASN A 41 -5.18 -3.77 -6.36
N GLY A 42 -5.96 -2.87 -5.78
CA GLY A 42 -5.59 -2.22 -4.53
C GLY A 42 -5.37 -3.18 -3.35
N ASP A 43 -6.22 -4.20 -3.23
CA ASP A 43 -6.14 -5.21 -2.18
C ASP A 43 -4.92 -6.12 -2.37
N GLU A 44 -4.61 -6.50 -3.61
CA GLU A 44 -3.41 -7.27 -3.96
C GLU A 44 -2.13 -6.50 -3.63
N CYS A 45 -2.12 -5.18 -3.88
CA CYS A 45 -0.99 -4.31 -3.54
C CYS A 45 -0.81 -4.23 -2.01
N SER A 46 -1.90 -4.08 -1.26
CA SER A 46 -1.90 -4.10 0.20
C SER A 46 -1.36 -5.43 0.75
N LEU A 47 -1.91 -6.55 0.29
CA LEU A 47 -1.50 -7.87 0.72
C LEU A 47 -0.03 -8.16 0.37
N ALA A 48 0.42 -7.71 -0.80
CA ALA A 48 1.81 -7.87 -1.20
C ALA A 48 2.76 -7.04 -0.31
N CYS A 49 2.36 -5.83 0.09
CA CYS A 49 3.14 -5.00 1.02
C CYS A 49 3.21 -5.65 2.41
N VAL A 50 2.08 -6.09 2.98
CA VAL A 50 2.04 -6.75 4.30
C VAL A 50 2.90 -8.02 4.34
N ASN A 51 3.02 -8.73 3.23
CA ASN A 51 3.88 -9.93 3.12
C ASN A 51 5.36 -9.60 2.84
N ALA A 52 5.69 -8.36 2.49
CA ALA A 52 7.05 -7.92 2.21
C ALA A 52 7.69 -7.32 3.48
N LEU A 53 8.74 -7.97 4.00
CA LEU A 53 9.40 -7.58 5.26
C LEU A 53 9.89 -6.13 5.35
N THR A 54 10.16 -5.50 4.21
CA THR A 54 10.67 -4.12 4.15
C THR A 54 9.61 -3.09 3.82
N CYS A 55 8.40 -3.52 3.42
CA CYS A 55 7.33 -2.62 3.06
C CYS A 55 6.61 -2.14 4.32
N VAL A 56 6.61 -0.83 4.53
CA VAL A 56 5.93 -0.16 5.65
C VAL A 56 4.91 0.88 5.16
N ALA A 57 4.85 1.09 3.85
CA ALA A 57 3.83 1.88 3.17
C ALA A 57 3.83 1.53 1.67
N PHE A 58 2.74 1.85 0.97
CA PHE A 58 2.66 1.70 -0.47
C PHE A 58 1.82 2.79 -1.14
N ASP A 59 2.12 3.09 -2.40
CA ASP A 59 1.22 3.82 -3.28
C ASP A 59 0.59 2.85 -4.28
N PHE A 60 -0.72 2.98 -4.48
CA PHE A 60 -1.42 2.33 -5.58
C PHE A 60 -1.93 3.39 -6.55
N ALA A 61 -1.71 3.18 -7.84
CA ALA A 61 -2.21 4.06 -8.90
C ALA A 61 -2.48 3.27 -10.19
N TYR A 62 -3.31 3.81 -11.08
CA TYR A 62 -3.41 3.29 -12.44
C TYR A 62 -2.39 3.98 -13.35
N GLY A 63 -1.59 3.19 -14.08
CA GLY A 63 -0.54 3.67 -14.98
C GLY A 63 -0.40 2.79 -16.21
N ASP A 64 0.33 3.29 -17.21
CA ASP A 64 0.63 2.55 -18.44
C ASP A 64 1.69 1.45 -18.17
N ASP A 65 1.46 0.24 -18.66
CA ASP A 65 2.39 -0.90 -18.55
C ASP A 65 3.60 -0.82 -19.50
N GLY A 66 3.72 0.24 -20.30
CA GLY A 66 4.72 0.42 -21.35
C GLY A 66 4.29 -0.16 -22.70
N ASN A 67 3.14 -0.86 -22.77
CA ASN A 67 2.56 -1.41 -23.99
C ASN A 67 1.25 -0.70 -24.37
N GLY A 68 0.89 0.40 -23.70
CA GLY A 68 -0.35 1.13 -23.94
C GLY A 68 -1.55 0.61 -23.15
N ASN A 69 -1.36 -0.32 -22.20
CA ASN A 69 -2.44 -0.80 -21.34
C ASN A 69 -2.41 -0.07 -20.00
N VAL A 70 -3.57 0.40 -19.54
CA VAL A 70 -3.71 0.95 -18.19
C VAL A 70 -3.90 -0.20 -17.21
N VAL A 71 -2.95 -0.34 -16.28
CA VAL A 71 -2.92 -1.38 -15.26
C VAL A 71 -2.72 -0.77 -13.88
N GLY A 72 -3.12 -1.49 -12.82
CA GLY A 72 -2.81 -1.07 -11.46
C GLY A 72 -1.34 -1.32 -11.14
N GLN A 73 -0.68 -0.27 -10.67
CA GLN A 73 0.72 -0.22 -10.30
C GLN A 73 0.85 -0.02 -8.79
N CYS A 74 1.80 -0.73 -8.21
CA CYS A 74 2.03 -0.75 -6.78
C CYS A 74 3.47 -0.32 -6.49
N TYR A 75 3.66 0.67 -5.64
CA TYR A 75 4.97 1.20 -5.27
C TYR A 75 5.20 0.95 -3.79
N PHE A 76 6.22 0.19 -3.43
CA PHE A 76 6.54 -0.09 -2.04
C PHE A 76 7.48 0.93 -1.45
N HIS A 77 7.20 1.33 -0.22
CA HIS A 77 8.00 2.24 0.56
C HIS A 77 8.57 1.52 1.77
N GLU A 78 9.86 1.74 1.98
CA GLU A 78 10.55 1.38 3.21
C GLU A 78 10.50 2.55 4.21
N LEU A 79 11.02 2.33 5.42
CA LEU A 79 11.04 3.33 6.50
C LEU A 79 11.63 4.68 6.07
N GLY A 80 12.65 4.67 5.21
CA GLY A 80 13.29 5.90 4.71
C GLY A 80 12.46 6.67 3.68
N THR A 81 11.48 6.02 3.03
CA THR A 81 10.73 6.56 1.89
C THR A 81 9.24 6.73 2.17
N LYS A 82 8.72 6.17 3.28
CA LYS A 82 7.28 6.26 3.61
C LYS A 82 6.80 7.70 3.84
N CYS A 83 7.72 8.60 4.20
CA CYS A 83 7.46 10.02 4.41
C CYS A 83 8.17 10.91 3.37
N GLY A 84 8.33 10.40 2.15
CA GLY A 84 8.93 11.15 1.05
C GLY A 84 8.11 12.36 0.62
N THR A 85 8.50 12.97 -0.50
CA THR A 85 7.80 14.13 -1.06
C THR A 85 6.38 13.76 -1.47
N ILE A 86 5.38 14.44 -0.91
CA ILE A 86 3.97 14.23 -1.27
C ILE A 86 3.68 14.92 -2.60
N ALA A 87 2.94 14.22 -3.47
CA ALA A 87 2.41 14.75 -4.72
C ALA A 87 0.90 14.52 -4.80
N ASP A 88 0.16 15.52 -5.29
CA ASP A 88 -1.26 15.38 -5.59
C ASP A 88 -1.44 14.42 -6.77
N ASN A 89 -2.16 13.32 -6.52
CA ASN A 89 -2.44 12.30 -7.50
C ASN A 89 -3.87 11.76 -7.31
N PRO A 90 -4.88 12.36 -7.97
CA PRO A 90 -6.29 12.08 -7.70
C PRO A 90 -6.74 10.67 -8.07
N ILE A 91 -5.93 9.92 -8.84
CA ILE A 91 -6.19 8.53 -9.22
C ILE A 91 -5.40 7.52 -8.37
N SER A 92 -4.68 8.01 -7.36
CA SER A 92 -3.84 7.20 -6.48
C SER A 92 -4.34 7.26 -5.04
N TYR A 93 -3.91 6.30 -4.25
CA TYR A 93 -3.97 6.40 -2.80
C TYR A 93 -2.66 5.88 -2.20
N HIS A 94 -2.24 6.53 -1.12
CA HIS A 94 -1.12 6.11 -0.29
C HIS A 94 -1.63 5.38 0.95
N MET A 95 -1.00 4.27 1.33
CA MET A 95 -1.28 3.57 2.58
C MET A 95 0.01 3.38 3.38
N ALA A 96 0.00 3.71 4.66
CA ALA A 96 1.20 3.69 5.49
C ALA A 96 0.97 3.13 6.90
N GLU A 97 1.95 2.39 7.41
CA GLU A 97 2.01 1.96 8.80
C GLU A 97 2.13 3.15 9.75
N LEU A 98 1.35 3.08 10.83
CA LEU A 98 1.43 3.96 11.97
C LEU A 98 2.77 3.77 12.73
N PRO A 99 3.33 4.83 13.34
CA PRO A 99 2.83 6.19 13.32
C PRO A 99 2.98 6.85 11.95
N VAL A 100 1.97 7.66 11.61
CA VAL A 100 1.92 8.45 10.39
C VAL A 100 3.12 9.39 10.29
N CYS A 101 3.47 9.77 9.08
CA CYS A 101 4.45 10.80 8.83
C CYS A 101 3.99 12.13 9.43
N THR A 102 4.63 12.55 10.52
CA THR A 102 4.47 13.89 11.09
C THR A 102 5.50 14.79 10.42
N THR A 103 5.05 15.83 9.73
CA THR A 103 5.94 16.95 9.41
C THR A 103 6.22 17.70 10.71
N ASP A 104 7.43 17.60 11.25
CA ASP A 104 7.92 18.56 12.24
C ASP A 104 8.09 19.95 11.61
#